data_AF-A0A7X2MU70-F1
#
_entry.id   AF-A0A7X2MU70-F1
#
_cell.length_a   1.000
_cell.length_b   1.000
_cell.length_c   1.000
_cell.angle_alpha   90.00
_cell.angle_beta   90.00
_cell.angle_gamma   90.00
#
_symmetry.space_group_name_H-M   'P 1'
#
loop_
_entity.id
_entity.type
_entity.pdbx_description
1 polymer ?
#
loop_
_entity_poly.entity_id
_entity_poly.type
_entity_poly.pdbx_seq_one_letter_code
_entity_poly.pdbx_strand_id
1 'polypeptide(L)'
;LVSFQEQQMQTARSAAEDEQHAATILLTSLSAAAILLAVAAAWLITRSITRPLSITLAAAQRIARGDLSQAVPVSGRDETGMLLTAVAEMQD
;
A
#
# COMPACT_ATOMS: atom_id res chain seq x y z
N LEU A 1 5.63 -59.14 -0.29
CA LEU A 1 6.62 -58.29 -1.00
C LEU A 1 5.93 -57.18 -1.79
N VAL A 2 4.98 -57.50 -2.69
CA VAL A 2 4.22 -56.48 -3.46
C VAL A 2 3.45 -55.51 -2.56
N SER A 3 2.68 -56.00 -1.58
CA SER A 3 1.95 -55.14 -0.63
C SER A 3 2.85 -54.24 0.23
N PHE A 4 4.07 -54.70 0.56
CA PHE A 4 5.05 -53.92 1.30
C PHE A 4 5.65 -52.79 0.44
N GLN A 5 5.85 -53.05 -0.86
CA GLN A 5 6.26 -52.03 -1.82
C GLN A 5 5.14 -51.03 -2.09
N GLU A 6 3.89 -51.49 -2.24
CA GLU A 6 2.72 -50.61 -2.39
C GLU A 6 2.55 -49.67 -1.20
N GLN A 7 2.70 -50.18 0.02
CA GLN A 7 2.58 -49.38 1.24
C GLN A 7 3.71 -48.33 1.34
N GLN A 8 4.95 -48.70 1.03
CA GLN A 8 6.05 -47.72 0.97
C GLN A 8 5.83 -46.65 -0.11
N MET A 9 5.35 -47.03 -1.28
CA MET A 9 5.02 -46.10 -2.37
C MET A 9 3.88 -45.16 -1.98
N GLN A 10 2.87 -45.63 -1.25
CA GLN A 10 1.78 -44.80 -0.76
C GLN A 10 2.27 -43.78 0.29
N THR A 11 3.06 -44.22 1.27
CA THR A 11 3.64 -43.31 2.29
C THR A 11 4.56 -42.26 1.67
N ALA A 12 5.37 -42.64 0.67
CA ALA A 12 6.23 -41.71 -0.05
C ALA A 12 5.42 -40.69 -0.87
N ARG A 13 4.31 -41.13 -1.49
CA ARG A 13 3.40 -40.23 -2.22
C ARG A 13 2.69 -39.26 -1.30
N SER A 14 2.11 -39.72 -0.19
CA SER A 14 1.42 -38.83 0.76
C SER A 14 2.36 -37.80 1.36
N ALA A 15 3.59 -38.20 1.72
CA ALA A 15 4.59 -37.27 2.22
C ALA A 15 4.96 -36.19 1.18
N ALA A 16 5.08 -36.57 -0.10
CA ALA A 16 5.35 -35.61 -1.18
C ALA A 16 4.15 -34.67 -1.45
N GLU A 17 2.93 -35.19 -1.36
CA GLU A 17 1.71 -34.38 -1.49
C GLU A 17 1.58 -33.36 -0.34
N ASP A 18 1.82 -33.78 0.90
CA ASP A 18 1.79 -32.89 2.07
C ASP A 18 2.84 -31.78 1.97
N GLU A 19 4.06 -32.11 1.55
CA GLU A 19 5.13 -31.12 1.33
C GLU A 19 4.76 -30.13 0.22
N GLN A 20 4.19 -30.61 -0.89
CA GLN A 20 3.74 -29.77 -1.99
C GLN A 20 2.58 -28.85 -1.56
N HIS A 21 1.63 -29.36 -0.78
CA HIS A 21 0.52 -28.56 -0.25
C HIS A 21 1.02 -27.48 0.71
N ALA A 22 1.92 -27.83 1.64
CA ALA A 22 2.54 -26.88 2.54
C ALA A 22 3.27 -25.76 1.78
N ALA A 23 4.07 -26.12 0.78
CA ALA A 23 4.78 -25.16 -0.07
C ALA A 23 3.79 -24.24 -0.83
N THR A 24 2.73 -24.81 -1.38
CA THR A 24 1.71 -24.05 -2.12
C THR A 24 0.98 -23.05 -1.21
N ILE A 25 0.60 -23.46 0.00
CA ILE A 25 -0.05 -22.59 0.99
C ILE A 25 0.88 -21.46 1.42
N LEU A 26 2.16 -21.75 1.69
CA LEU A 26 3.15 -20.75 2.06
C LEU A 26 3.34 -19.71 0.95
N LEU A 27 3.55 -20.14 -0.30
CA LEU A 27 3.75 -19.22 -1.43
C LEU A 27 2.49 -18.39 -1.71
N THR A 28 1.31 -19.00 -1.62
CA THR A 28 0.04 -18.28 -1.87
C THR A 28 -0.23 -17.26 -0.77
N SER A 29 0.01 -17.61 0.49
CA SER A 29 -0.21 -16.70 1.62
C SER A 29 0.78 -15.52 1.62
N LEU A 30 2.06 -15.75 1.30
CA LEU A 30 3.04 -14.70 1.13
C LEU A 30 2.68 -13.76 -0.03
N SER A 31 2.24 -14.32 -1.16
CA SER A 31 1.80 -13.53 -2.32
C SER A 31 0.60 -12.65 -1.97
N ALA A 32 -0.40 -13.22 -1.28
CA ALA A 32 -1.56 -12.48 -0.80
C ALA A 32 -1.18 -11.36 0.17
N ALA A 33 -0.28 -11.64 1.12
CA ALA A 33 0.23 -10.64 2.06
C ALA A 33 0.97 -9.51 1.34
N ALA A 34 1.80 -9.82 0.36
CA ALA A 34 2.52 -8.81 -0.43
C ALA A 34 1.56 -7.89 -1.20
N ILE A 35 0.50 -8.44 -1.81
CA ILE A 35 -0.53 -7.65 -2.50
C ILE A 35 -1.26 -6.74 -1.51
N LEU A 36 -1.65 -7.25 -0.34
CA LEU A 36 -2.30 -6.45 0.70
C LEU A 36 -1.42 -5.29 1.18
N LEU A 37 -0.12 -5.55 1.39
CA LEU A 37 0.84 -4.52 1.76
C LEU A 37 1.00 -3.48 0.65
N ALA A 38 1.05 -3.89 -0.61
CA ALA A 38 1.14 -2.97 -1.74
C ALA A 38 -0.11 -2.07 -1.83
N VAL A 39 -1.31 -2.63 -1.67
CA VAL A 39 -2.57 -1.87 -1.65
C VAL A 39 -2.61 -0.91 -0.46
N ALA A 40 -2.21 -1.36 0.73
CA ALA A 40 -2.14 -0.51 1.92
C ALA A 40 -1.16 0.65 1.74
N ALA A 41 0.04 0.38 1.19
CA ALA A 41 1.03 1.40 0.89
C ALA A 41 0.52 2.41 -0.15
N ALA A 42 -0.10 1.94 -1.24
CA ALA A 42 -0.68 2.81 -2.26
C ALA A 42 -1.78 3.71 -1.68
N TRP A 43 -2.65 3.16 -0.82
CA TRP A 43 -3.69 3.93 -0.14
C TRP A 43 -3.11 4.98 0.81
N LEU A 44 -2.10 4.62 1.60
CA LEU A 44 -1.40 5.54 2.50
C LEU A 44 -0.73 6.68 1.71
N ILE A 45 0.05 6.36 0.68
CA ILE A 45 0.72 7.36 -0.18
C ILE A 45 -0.29 8.30 -0.82
N THR A 46 -1.40 7.77 -1.35
CA THR A 46 -2.44 8.60 -1.98
C THR A 46 -3.03 9.58 -0.97
N ARG A 47 -3.27 9.12 0.27
CA ARG A 47 -3.87 9.93 1.34
C ARG A 47 -2.90 10.94 1.94
N SER A 48 -1.64 10.57 2.15
CA SER A 48 -0.64 11.42 2.83
C SER A 48 0.15 12.30 1.89
N ILE A 49 0.26 11.96 0.60
CA ILE A 49 1.08 12.72 -0.36
C ILE A 49 0.24 13.24 -1.51
N THR A 50 -0.38 12.35 -2.30
CA THR A 50 -1.04 12.75 -3.56
C THR A 50 -2.19 13.73 -3.32
N ARG A 51 -3.01 13.49 -2.28
CA ARG A 51 -4.15 14.35 -1.95
C ARG A 51 -3.73 15.71 -1.36
N PRO A 52 -2.83 15.81 -0.37
CA PRO A 52 -2.33 17.12 0.08
C PRO A 52 -1.67 17.92 -1.04
N LEU A 53 -0.85 17.30 -1.89
CA LEU A 53 -0.18 18.00 -2.99
C LEU A 53 -1.17 18.58 -4.02
N SER A 54 -2.28 17.89 -4.31
CA SER A 54 -3.30 18.43 -5.21
C SER A 54 -4.04 19.63 -4.60
N ILE A 55 -4.27 19.61 -3.29
CA ILE A 55 -4.81 20.75 -2.54
C ILE A 55 -3.85 21.94 -2.62
N THR A 56 -2.56 21.73 -2.36
CA THR A 56 -1.53 22.77 -2.44
C THR A 56 -1.46 23.37 -3.84
N LEU A 57 -1.44 22.54 -4.88
CA LEU A 57 -1.38 23.01 -6.26
C LEU A 57 -2.61 23.84 -6.63
N ALA A 58 -3.81 23.39 -6.24
CA ALA A 58 -5.03 24.13 -6.47
C ALA A 58 -5.03 25.49 -5.74
N ALA A 59 -4.55 25.52 -4.50
CA ALA A 59 -4.38 26.76 -3.73
C ALA A 59 -3.42 27.73 -4.42
N ALA A 60 -2.22 27.28 -4.79
CA ALA A 60 -1.22 28.09 -5.47
C ALA A 60 -1.76 28.67 -6.80
N GLN A 61 -2.52 27.88 -7.57
CA GLN A 61 -3.16 28.37 -8.80
C GLN A 61 -4.21 29.45 -8.56
N ARG A 62 -4.96 29.40 -7.45
CA ARG A 62 -5.91 30.48 -7.10
C ARG A 62 -5.19 31.76 -6.71
N ILE A 63 -4.14 31.64 -5.88
CA ILE A 63 -3.30 32.76 -5.46
C ILE A 63 -2.65 33.44 -6.68
N ALA A 64 -2.13 32.64 -7.63
CA ALA A 64 -1.56 33.15 -8.87
C ALA A 64 -2.58 33.91 -9.75
N ARG A 65 -3.89 33.65 -9.58
CA ARG A 65 -4.99 34.37 -10.23
C ARG A 65 -5.53 35.54 -9.40
N GLY A 66 -4.93 35.84 -8.24
CA GLY A 66 -5.34 36.92 -7.34
C GLY A 66 -6.53 36.57 -6.44
N ASP A 67 -6.94 35.30 -6.37
CA ASP A 67 -8.03 34.85 -5.49
C ASP A 67 -7.47 34.36 -4.15
N LEU A 68 -7.53 35.25 -3.15
CA LEU A 68 -7.14 35.00 -1.75
C LEU A 68 -8.34 34.71 -0.84
N SER A 69 -9.56 34.64 -1.40
CA SER A 69 -10.80 34.58 -0.60
C SER A 69 -11.04 33.25 0.11
N GLN A 70 -10.27 32.21 -0.26
CA GLN A 70 -10.47 30.85 0.24
C GLN A 70 -9.26 30.33 0.99
N ALA A 71 -9.49 29.99 2.26
CA ALA A 71 -8.49 29.39 3.13
C ALA A 71 -7.92 28.07 2.56
N VAL A 72 -6.62 27.87 2.75
CA VAL A 72 -5.96 26.60 2.49
C VAL A 72 -6.10 25.70 3.72
N PRO A 73 -6.75 24.52 3.61
CA PRO A 73 -6.90 23.62 4.75
C PRO A 73 -5.56 22.97 5.09
N VAL A 74 -4.82 23.55 6.03
CA VAL A 74 -3.56 23.01 6.52
C VAL A 74 -3.83 21.77 7.38
N SER A 75 -3.20 20.66 7.03
CA SER A 75 -3.24 19.43 7.82
C SER A 75 -1.95 18.64 7.61
N GLY A 76 -1.55 17.86 8.61
CA GLY A 76 -0.30 17.11 8.59
C GLY A 76 0.83 17.81 9.34
N ARG A 77 1.78 17.02 9.84
CA ARG A 77 2.99 17.48 10.56
C ARG A 77 4.28 17.12 9.81
N ASP A 78 4.12 16.58 8.61
CA ASP A 78 5.21 16.16 7.73
C ASP A 78 5.54 17.26 6.73
N GLU A 79 6.44 16.96 5.80
CA GLU A 79 6.88 17.85 4.73
C GLU A 79 5.73 18.34 3.85
N THR A 80 4.69 17.53 3.62
CA THR A 80 3.51 17.96 2.87
C THR A 80 2.66 18.94 3.65
N GLY A 81 2.49 18.72 4.97
CA GLY A 81 1.82 19.67 5.85
C GLY A 81 2.55 21.01 5.93
N MET A 82 3.89 20.98 6.06
CA MET A 82 4.71 22.19 6.04
C MET A 82 4.58 22.95 4.71
N LEU A 83 4.52 22.24 3.59
CA LEU A 83 4.30 22.86 2.28
C LEU A 83 2.92 23.52 2.18
N LEU A 84 1.86 22.88 2.69
CA LEU A 84 0.53 23.51 2.75
C LEU A 84 0.54 24.78 3.61
N THR A 85 1.22 24.75 4.76
CA THR A 85 1.36 25.92 5.64
C THR A 85 2.03 27.08 4.90
N ALA A 86 3.14 26.82 4.21
CA ALA A 86 3.85 27.86 3.47
C ALA A 86 2.97 28.49 2.37
N VAL A 87 2.13 27.71 1.69
CA VAL A 87 1.18 28.25 0.69
C VAL A 87 0.02 29.00 1.35
N ALA A 88 -0.41 28.60 2.55
CA ALA A 88 -1.41 29.33 3.32
C ALA A 88 -0.88 30.71 3.74
N GLU A 89 0.37 30.79 4.20
CA GLU A 89 1.04 32.05 4.58
C GLU A 89 1.19 33.04 3.42
N MET A 90 1.13 32.59 2.15
CA MET A 90 1.12 33.49 0.99
C MET A 90 -0.21 34.25 0.83
N GLN A 91 -1.28 33.82 1.50
CA GLN A 91 -2.59 34.46 1.45
C GLN A 91 -2.79 35.55 2.51
N ASP A 92 -1.96 35.57 3.56
CA ASP A 92 -1.98 36.55 4.65
C ASP A 92 -1.23 37.85 4.27
#